data_AF-A0A809RSD3-F1
#
_entry.id   AF-A0A809RSD3-F1
#
_cell.length_a   1.000
_cell.length_b   1.000
_cell.length_c   1.000
_cell.angle_alpha   90.00
_cell.angle_beta   90.00
_cell.angle_gamma   90.00
#
_symmetry.space_group_name_H-M   'P 1'
#
loop_
_entity.id
_entity.type
_entity.pdbx_description
1 polymer ?
#
loop_
_entity_poly.entity_id
_entity_poly.type
_entity_poly.pdbx_seq_one_letter_code
_entity_poly.pdbx_strand_id
1 'polypeptide(L)'
;MDKFEFYIDFEAITLDYMRKIIKKKWLTNSNIDDNQLKKLKSEDFIFCYTIGYFKETNFSKFTKKTTFIKFKSFGNNRDNELSVKILNDLRFLTGIKDFMPNENNSVFYSWGGLLEDKVLMKIFNLKTDNLTNRQISIDKLIPQNLFEKKYISNWDLLIKSYPNNPILNLKIRKKTTREADSTGEKMCVLGSIFLLDKWNDDTLYKIKEKDIKILMNDIKIYNSDDVCKLALIHKYWEVSNEIINLIKKIENERNSIISAKSQNIWLLRGIEKYLHDLKLTPTECSKLITLENNEIESSENIEKIKVINKLTKKFGNIKLFEILDLLNTEINKLQNEIEKYNSKILLVASQTYKKNKITPKL
;
A
#
# COMPACT_ATOMS: atom_id res chain seq x y z
N MET A 1 30.65 -23.26 8.77
CA MET A 1 30.68 -21.85 8.33
C MET A 1 29.26 -21.35 8.45
N ASP A 2 29.04 -20.25 9.16
CA ASP A 2 27.71 -19.66 9.25
C ASP A 2 27.32 -19.12 7.87
N LYS A 3 26.02 -19.23 7.53
CA LYS A 3 25.51 -18.75 6.25
C LYS A 3 25.58 -17.22 6.20
N PHE A 4 25.75 -16.67 5.01
CA PHE A 4 25.58 -15.23 4.76
C PHE A 4 24.10 -14.88 4.88
N GLU A 5 23.78 -13.93 5.76
CA GLU A 5 22.43 -13.41 5.92
C GLU A 5 22.23 -12.15 5.08
N PHE A 6 21.36 -12.23 4.08
CA PHE A 6 20.98 -11.11 3.24
C PHE A 6 19.57 -10.65 3.56
N TYR A 7 19.37 -9.34 3.58
CA TYR A 7 18.08 -8.69 3.82
C TYR A 7 17.67 -7.97 2.54
N ILE A 8 16.52 -8.31 1.97
CA ILE A 8 16.15 -7.83 0.64
C ILE A 8 14.75 -7.22 0.60
N ASP A 9 14.63 -6.19 -0.23
CA ASP A 9 13.36 -5.54 -0.56
C ASP A 9 13.36 -5.12 -2.04
N PHE A 10 12.37 -5.60 -2.79
CA PHE A 10 12.24 -5.38 -4.24
C PHE A 10 11.04 -4.48 -4.53
N GLU A 11 11.30 -3.36 -5.16
CA GLU A 11 10.26 -2.45 -5.66
C GLU A 11 9.98 -2.71 -7.13
N ALA A 12 8.70 -2.93 -7.43
CA ALA A 12 8.27 -3.37 -8.75
C ALA A 12 7.08 -2.59 -9.30
N ILE A 13 7.02 -2.51 -10.62
CA ILE A 13 5.85 -2.06 -11.34
C ILE A 13 4.88 -3.22 -11.45
N THR A 14 3.72 -3.11 -10.84
CA THR A 14 2.72 -4.18 -10.84
C THR A 14 1.94 -4.24 -12.16
N LEU A 15 1.33 -5.40 -12.39
CA LEU A 15 0.57 -5.70 -13.60
C LEU A 15 -0.52 -4.68 -13.95
N ASP A 16 -1.24 -4.14 -12.96
CA ASP A 16 -2.33 -3.18 -13.22
C ASP A 16 -1.83 -1.84 -13.77
N TYR A 17 -0.61 -1.43 -13.40
CA TYR A 17 0.04 -0.24 -13.97
C TYR A 17 0.67 -0.57 -15.32
N MET A 18 1.35 -1.73 -15.44
CA MET A 18 1.88 -2.21 -16.71
C MET A 18 0.81 -2.30 -17.80
N ARG A 19 -0.39 -2.81 -17.50
CA ARG A 19 -1.51 -2.89 -18.45
C ARG A 19 -1.93 -1.53 -18.99
N LYS A 20 -1.82 -0.45 -18.21
CA LYS A 20 -2.18 0.91 -18.66
C LYS A 20 -1.11 1.49 -19.60
N ILE A 21 0.16 1.20 -19.32
CA ILE A 21 1.30 1.56 -20.17
C ILE A 21 1.23 0.78 -21.49
N ILE A 22 1.07 -0.55 -21.39
CA ILE A 22 0.98 -1.49 -22.50
C ILE A 22 -0.22 -1.12 -23.40
N LYS A 23 -1.41 -0.93 -22.84
CA LYS A 23 -2.62 -0.62 -23.63
C LYS A 23 -2.48 0.63 -24.50
N LYS A 24 -1.72 1.64 -24.08
CA LYS A 24 -1.52 2.87 -24.86
C LYS A 24 -0.45 2.78 -25.95
N LYS A 25 0.71 2.17 -25.67
CA LYS A 25 1.81 2.02 -26.65
C LYS A 25 1.58 0.91 -27.68
N TRP A 26 0.76 -0.08 -27.34
CA TRP A 26 0.67 -1.32 -28.12
C TRP A 26 -0.49 -1.31 -29.10
N LEU A 27 -1.49 -0.45 -28.89
CA LEU A 27 -2.48 -0.13 -29.92
C LEU A 27 -1.84 0.49 -31.18
N THR A 28 -0.60 1.00 -31.07
CA THR A 28 0.14 1.66 -32.15
C THR A 28 1.27 0.82 -32.76
N ASN A 29 1.77 -0.24 -32.11
CA ASN A 29 2.85 -1.09 -32.64
C ASN A 29 2.39 -2.55 -32.76
N SER A 30 2.07 -2.97 -33.99
CA SER A 30 1.38 -4.22 -34.36
C SER A 30 2.23 -5.50 -34.40
N ASN A 31 3.50 -5.49 -33.97
CA ASN A 31 4.44 -6.60 -34.21
C ASN A 31 4.79 -7.45 -32.98
N ILE A 32 4.00 -7.41 -31.91
CA ILE A 32 4.23 -8.29 -30.75
C ILE A 32 3.14 -9.38 -30.73
N ASP A 33 3.55 -10.64 -30.76
CA ASP A 33 2.62 -11.77 -30.72
C ASP A 33 1.88 -11.88 -29.37
N ASP A 34 0.71 -12.53 -29.38
CA ASP A 34 -0.15 -12.68 -28.21
C ASP A 34 0.52 -13.43 -27.04
N ASN A 35 1.51 -14.29 -27.29
CA ASN A 35 2.21 -15.04 -26.26
C ASN A 35 3.22 -14.17 -25.52
N GLN A 36 3.93 -13.28 -26.23
CA GLN A 36 4.79 -12.27 -25.63
C GLN A 36 3.96 -11.29 -24.80
N LEU A 37 2.79 -10.88 -25.31
CA LEU A 37 1.85 -10.04 -24.57
C LEU A 37 1.32 -10.74 -23.30
N LYS A 38 0.99 -12.04 -23.37
CA LYS A 38 0.55 -12.83 -22.20
C LYS A 38 1.64 -12.93 -21.14
N LYS A 39 2.89 -13.19 -21.53
CA LYS A 39 4.03 -13.25 -20.60
C LYS A 39 4.26 -11.92 -19.89
N LEU A 40 4.27 -10.81 -20.63
CA LEU A 40 4.44 -9.46 -20.06
C LEU A 40 3.27 -9.05 -19.17
N LYS A 41 2.06 -9.54 -19.44
CA LYS A 41 0.88 -9.38 -18.58
C LYS A 41 0.88 -10.29 -17.34
N SER A 42 1.93 -11.06 -17.09
CA SER A 42 1.96 -11.99 -15.96
C SER A 42 3.10 -11.73 -14.97
N GLU A 43 3.98 -10.78 -15.27
CA GLU A 43 5.20 -10.54 -14.50
C GLU A 43 5.23 -9.12 -13.92
N ASP A 44 5.71 -9.03 -12.67
CA ASP A 44 6.10 -7.75 -12.07
C ASP A 44 7.47 -7.33 -12.62
N PHE A 45 7.71 -6.01 -12.71
CA PHE A 45 8.97 -5.46 -13.22
C PHE A 45 9.73 -4.77 -12.10
N ILE A 46 10.75 -5.44 -11.57
CA ILE A 46 11.62 -4.86 -10.54
C ILE A 46 12.37 -3.66 -11.14
N PHE A 47 12.17 -2.47 -10.60
CA PHE A 47 12.87 -1.26 -11.07
C PHE A 47 13.88 -0.76 -10.04
N CYS A 48 13.75 -1.15 -8.78
CA CYS A 48 14.66 -0.84 -7.70
C CYS A 48 14.71 -2.02 -6.72
N TYR A 49 15.87 -2.25 -6.12
CA TYR A 49 16.00 -3.17 -5.00
C TYR A 49 17.10 -2.70 -4.05
N THR A 50 17.03 -3.16 -2.81
CA THR A 50 18.14 -3.09 -1.86
C THR A 50 18.49 -4.48 -1.36
N ILE A 51 19.79 -4.74 -1.21
CA ILE A 51 20.34 -5.90 -0.50
C ILE A 51 21.19 -5.39 0.64
N GLY A 52 20.89 -5.85 1.85
CA GLY A 52 21.65 -5.58 3.07
C GLY A 52 22.34 -6.84 3.59
N TYR A 53 23.45 -6.66 4.29
CA TYR A 53 24.30 -7.73 4.81
C TYR A 53 24.98 -7.31 6.11
N PHE A 54 25.11 -8.25 7.06
CA PHE A 54 25.96 -8.10 8.24
C PHE A 54 27.30 -8.80 8.03
N LYS A 55 28.38 -8.01 7.97
CA LYS A 55 29.73 -8.60 7.99
C LYS A 55 30.09 -9.21 9.35
N GLU A 56 29.47 -8.71 10.42
CA GLU A 56 29.69 -9.10 11.81
C GLU A 56 28.38 -8.90 12.60
N THR A 57 28.29 -9.42 13.83
CA THR A 57 27.10 -9.35 14.70
C THR A 57 26.69 -7.91 15.13
N ASN A 58 27.48 -6.90 14.79
CA ASN A 58 27.20 -5.51 15.16
C ASN A 58 26.37 -4.78 14.09
N PHE A 59 25.26 -4.15 14.53
CA PHE A 59 24.35 -3.45 13.63
C PHE A 59 24.99 -2.22 12.97
N SER A 60 25.94 -1.58 13.66
CA SER A 60 26.69 -0.44 13.12
C SER A 60 27.59 -0.79 11.92
N LYS A 61 27.77 -2.08 11.62
CA LYS A 61 28.51 -2.59 10.45
C LYS A 61 27.59 -3.09 9.34
N PHE A 62 26.29 -2.77 9.40
CA PHE A 62 25.34 -3.12 8.35
C PHE A 62 25.72 -2.44 7.03
N THR A 63 26.00 -3.26 6.02
CA THR A 63 26.35 -2.78 4.68
C THR A 63 25.18 -3.06 3.75
N LYS A 64 24.83 -2.07 2.92
CA LYS A 64 23.69 -2.18 2.01
C LYS A 64 23.99 -1.61 0.64
N LYS A 65 23.30 -2.14 -0.36
CA LYS A 65 23.41 -1.73 -1.76
C LYS A 65 22.03 -1.60 -2.36
N THR A 66 21.67 -0.37 -2.71
CA THR A 66 20.43 -0.07 -3.46
C THR A 66 20.75 0.16 -4.92
N THR A 67 20.05 -0.56 -5.80
CA THR A 67 20.32 -0.58 -7.24
C THR A 67 19.03 -0.33 -8.02
N PHE A 68 19.07 0.69 -8.89
CA PHE A 68 18.05 0.91 -9.91
C PHE A 68 18.33 0.07 -11.14
N ILE A 69 17.32 -0.64 -11.62
CA ILE A 69 17.43 -1.49 -12.80
C ILE A 69 17.02 -0.68 -14.03
N LYS A 70 17.88 -0.73 -15.05
CA LYS A 70 17.61 -0.23 -16.39
C LYS A 70 17.60 -1.42 -17.32
N PHE A 71 16.42 -1.98 -17.58
CA PHE A 71 16.30 -3.10 -18.50
C PHE A 71 16.53 -2.64 -19.93
N LYS A 72 17.40 -3.35 -20.65
CA LYS A 72 17.62 -3.12 -22.08
C LYS A 72 16.64 -3.91 -22.95
N SER A 73 16.02 -4.96 -22.41
CA SER A 73 15.18 -5.90 -23.14
C SER A 73 14.10 -6.56 -22.27
N PHE A 74 13.14 -7.25 -22.89
CA PHE A 74 12.07 -8.00 -22.22
C PHE A 74 12.32 -9.51 -22.23
N GLY A 75 11.63 -10.27 -21.36
CA GLY A 75 11.67 -11.73 -21.34
C GLY A 75 12.92 -12.32 -20.67
N ASN A 76 13.40 -13.48 -21.09
CA ASN A 76 14.50 -14.22 -20.42
C ASN A 76 15.80 -13.39 -20.28
N ASN A 77 16.06 -12.47 -21.20
CA ASN A 77 17.22 -11.58 -21.11
C ASN A 77 17.16 -10.66 -19.87
N ARG A 78 15.94 -10.30 -19.43
CA ARG A 78 15.67 -9.52 -18.22
C ARG A 78 16.14 -10.25 -16.97
N ASP A 79 15.81 -11.53 -16.86
CA ASP A 79 16.13 -12.34 -15.68
C ASP A 79 17.64 -12.57 -15.58
N ASN A 80 18.30 -12.78 -16.73
CA ASN A 80 19.76 -12.84 -16.81
C ASN A 80 20.42 -11.51 -16.42
N GLU A 81 19.92 -10.37 -16.93
CA GLU A 81 20.40 -9.03 -16.54
C GLU A 81 20.24 -8.79 -15.04
N LEU A 82 19.12 -9.22 -14.47
CA LEU A 82 18.83 -9.10 -13.03
C LEU A 82 19.75 -10.01 -12.20
N SER A 83 19.92 -11.27 -12.61
CA SER A 83 20.82 -12.25 -11.98
C SER A 83 22.25 -11.71 -11.90
N VAL A 84 22.79 -11.21 -13.02
CA VAL A 84 24.14 -10.63 -13.08
C VAL A 84 24.27 -9.42 -12.15
N LYS A 85 23.27 -8.53 -12.11
CA LYS A 85 23.31 -7.35 -11.23
C LYS A 85 23.29 -7.75 -9.76
N ILE A 86 22.36 -8.60 -9.35
CA ILE A 86 22.26 -9.05 -7.96
C ILE A 86 23.53 -9.80 -7.54
N LEU A 87 24.06 -10.68 -8.39
CA LEU A 87 25.28 -11.42 -8.11
C LEU A 87 26.48 -10.49 -7.87
N ASN A 88 26.62 -9.45 -8.69
CA ASN A 88 27.68 -8.44 -8.52
C ASN A 88 27.51 -7.65 -7.22
N ASP A 89 26.28 -7.29 -6.86
CA ASP A 89 26.00 -6.58 -5.60
C ASP A 89 26.26 -7.50 -4.39
N LEU A 90 25.94 -8.79 -4.46
CA LEU A 90 26.29 -9.77 -3.40
C LEU A 90 27.81 -9.95 -3.25
N ARG A 91 28.56 -10.02 -4.34
CA ARG A 91 30.04 -10.08 -4.33
C ARG A 91 30.64 -8.81 -3.74
N PHE A 92 30.07 -7.65 -4.07
CA PHE A 92 30.46 -6.39 -3.48
C PHE A 92 30.23 -6.36 -1.96
N LEU A 93 29.06 -6.82 -1.49
CA LEU A 93 28.71 -6.83 -0.07
C LEU A 93 29.56 -7.82 0.74
N THR A 94 29.83 -9.00 0.19
CA THR A 94 30.63 -10.05 0.86
C THR A 94 32.14 -9.82 0.75
N GLY A 95 32.59 -9.11 -0.27
CA GLY A 95 34.01 -8.96 -0.62
C GLY A 95 34.62 -10.21 -1.26
N ILE A 96 33.82 -11.22 -1.60
CA ILE A 96 34.28 -12.50 -2.17
C ILE A 96 34.02 -12.47 -3.68
N LYS A 97 35.10 -12.45 -4.48
CA LYS A 97 35.04 -12.30 -5.95
C LYS A 97 34.20 -13.38 -6.62
N ASP A 98 34.35 -14.62 -6.19
CA ASP A 98 33.70 -15.79 -6.78
C ASP A 98 32.48 -16.26 -5.97
N PHE A 99 31.90 -15.37 -5.15
CA PHE A 99 30.70 -15.67 -4.40
C PHE A 99 29.56 -16.06 -5.35
N MET A 100 28.85 -17.13 -4.99
CA MET A 100 27.62 -17.60 -5.63
C MET A 100 26.66 -18.04 -4.53
N PRO A 101 25.48 -17.43 -4.39
CA PRO A 101 24.54 -17.81 -3.36
C PRO A 101 23.95 -19.20 -3.64
N ASN A 102 23.82 -20.01 -2.60
CA ASN A 102 23.10 -21.28 -2.62
C ASN A 102 22.51 -21.57 -1.23
N GLU A 103 21.68 -22.63 -1.13
CA GLU A 103 21.01 -22.98 0.14
C GLU A 103 21.99 -23.31 1.28
N ASN A 104 23.22 -23.73 0.97
CA ASN A 104 24.22 -24.11 1.96
C ASN A 104 25.00 -22.90 2.51
N ASN A 105 25.11 -21.82 1.75
CA ASN A 105 25.94 -20.67 2.12
C ASN A 105 25.16 -19.37 2.34
N SER A 106 23.89 -19.29 2.00
CA SER A 106 23.11 -18.05 2.04
C SER A 106 21.71 -18.25 2.61
N VAL A 107 21.21 -17.22 3.29
CA VAL A 107 19.81 -17.07 3.70
C VAL A 107 19.36 -15.67 3.28
N PHE A 108 18.17 -15.56 2.69
CA PHE A 108 17.60 -14.30 2.24
C PHE A 108 16.33 -13.99 3.02
N TYR A 109 16.39 -13.00 3.91
CA TYR A 109 15.24 -12.53 4.67
C TYR A 109 14.47 -11.46 3.89
N SER A 110 13.14 -11.49 4.00
CA SER A 110 12.23 -10.50 3.43
C SER A 110 11.00 -10.27 4.32
N TRP A 111 10.30 -9.15 4.13
CA TRP A 111 9.06 -8.82 4.86
C TRP A 111 7.81 -9.24 4.08
N GLY A 112 7.41 -10.51 4.18
CA GLY A 112 6.27 -11.03 3.42
C GLY A 112 6.53 -11.01 1.90
N GLY A 113 7.76 -11.38 1.53
CA GLY A 113 8.36 -11.24 0.22
C GLY A 113 7.96 -12.33 -0.78
N LEU A 114 6.68 -12.33 -1.15
CA LEU A 114 6.20 -13.13 -2.28
C LEU A 114 6.86 -12.74 -3.61
N LEU A 115 7.29 -11.49 -3.76
CA LEU A 115 7.95 -11.00 -4.96
C LEU A 115 9.41 -11.46 -4.98
N GLU A 116 10.10 -11.24 -3.86
CA GLU A 116 11.48 -11.62 -3.60
C GLU A 116 11.67 -13.13 -3.76
N ASP A 117 10.76 -13.94 -3.19
CA ASP A 117 10.77 -15.40 -3.33
C ASP A 117 10.68 -15.83 -4.79
N LYS A 118 9.71 -15.27 -5.53
CA LYS A 118 9.52 -15.58 -6.97
C LYS A 118 10.76 -15.20 -7.79
N VAL A 119 11.35 -14.04 -7.51
CA VAL A 119 12.52 -13.55 -8.24
C VAL A 119 13.75 -14.41 -7.92
N LEU A 120 14.06 -14.64 -6.64
CA LEU A 120 15.21 -15.46 -6.23
C LEU A 120 15.09 -16.91 -6.70
N MET A 121 13.88 -17.49 -6.65
CA MET A 121 13.63 -18.83 -7.17
C MET A 121 13.92 -18.88 -8.67
N LYS A 122 13.51 -17.86 -9.41
CA LYS A 122 13.70 -17.78 -10.86
C LYS A 122 15.17 -17.62 -11.26
N ILE A 123 15.95 -16.80 -10.55
CA ILE A 123 17.31 -16.42 -10.98
C ILE A 123 18.45 -17.17 -10.27
N PHE A 124 18.20 -17.76 -9.09
CA PHE A 124 19.18 -18.52 -8.30
C PHE A 124 18.66 -19.85 -7.77
N ASN A 125 17.39 -20.21 -8.00
CA ASN A 125 16.74 -21.39 -7.39
C ASN A 125 16.81 -21.35 -5.86
N LEU A 126 16.56 -20.17 -5.27
CA LEU A 126 16.56 -19.95 -3.82
C LEU A 126 15.23 -19.43 -3.33
N LYS A 127 14.89 -19.79 -2.08
CA LYS A 127 13.73 -19.26 -1.37
C LYS A 127 14.11 -18.12 -0.45
N THR A 128 13.12 -17.30 -0.14
CA THR A 128 13.22 -16.35 0.98
C THR A 128 12.76 -16.97 2.29
N ASP A 129 13.46 -16.62 3.37
CA ASP A 129 12.97 -16.79 4.73
C ASP A 129 12.11 -15.58 5.11
N ASN A 130 10.80 -15.77 5.06
CA ASN A 130 9.83 -14.71 5.29
C ASN A 130 9.62 -14.53 6.78
N LEU A 131 10.06 -13.39 7.34
CA LEU A 131 9.86 -13.10 8.76
C LEU A 131 8.37 -12.97 9.14
N THR A 132 7.47 -12.76 8.16
CA THR A 132 6.03 -12.69 8.42
C THR A 132 5.20 -13.20 7.25
N ASN A 133 4.03 -13.76 7.57
CA ASN A 133 3.03 -14.20 6.59
C ASN A 133 1.98 -13.10 6.25
N ARG A 134 2.32 -11.84 6.51
CA ARG A 134 1.54 -10.60 6.25
C ARG A 134 0.37 -10.33 7.20
N GLN A 135 0.39 -9.13 7.80
CA GLN A 135 -0.76 -8.38 8.32
C GLN A 135 -0.36 -6.98 8.82
N ILE A 136 0.91 -6.77 9.16
CA ILE A 136 1.42 -5.53 9.76
C ILE A 136 2.53 -4.95 8.88
N SER A 137 2.50 -3.63 8.63
CA SER A 137 3.58 -2.93 7.91
C SER A 137 4.86 -2.91 8.77
N ILE A 138 6.01 -3.02 8.12
CA ILE A 138 7.33 -2.99 8.76
C ILE A 138 7.53 -1.71 9.61
N ASP A 139 6.99 -0.58 9.14
CA ASP A 139 7.06 0.71 9.83
C ASP A 139 6.38 0.69 11.22
N LYS A 140 5.40 -0.19 11.42
CA LYS A 140 4.69 -0.29 12.71
C LYS A 140 5.48 -1.07 13.76
N LEU A 141 6.57 -1.72 13.37
CA LEU A 141 7.39 -2.54 14.26
C LEU A 141 8.62 -1.82 14.80
N ILE A 142 8.89 -0.62 14.30
CA ILE A 142 10.05 0.18 14.64
C ILE A 142 9.60 1.52 15.25
N PRO A 143 10.29 2.04 16.28
CA PRO A 143 10.04 3.39 16.80
C PRO A 143 10.08 4.48 15.71
N GLN A 144 9.07 5.36 15.70
CA GLN A 144 8.85 6.36 14.65
C GLN A 144 9.94 7.43 14.48
N ASN A 145 10.85 7.54 15.45
CA ASN A 145 11.92 8.52 15.46
C ASN A 145 13.25 7.99 14.88
N LEU A 146 13.31 6.71 14.49
CA LEU A 146 14.53 6.09 13.98
C LEU A 146 14.77 6.33 12.49
N PHE A 147 13.71 6.34 11.69
CA PHE A 147 13.79 6.48 10.23
C PHE A 147 13.05 7.72 9.74
N GLU A 148 13.21 8.03 8.46
CA GLU A 148 12.56 9.18 7.85
C GLU A 148 11.03 9.11 7.98
N LYS A 149 10.42 10.22 8.40
CA LYS A 149 9.00 10.26 8.74
C LYS A 149 8.07 10.24 7.51
N LYS A 150 8.56 10.68 6.35
CA LYS A 150 7.76 10.80 5.12
C LYS A 150 8.64 10.66 3.88
N TYR A 151 8.38 9.63 3.10
CA TYR A 151 8.99 9.45 1.78
C TYR A 151 8.13 10.11 0.69
N ILE A 152 8.76 10.60 -0.37
CA ILE A 152 8.08 11.27 -1.50
C ILE A 152 7.24 12.46 -1.00
N SER A 153 7.81 13.29 -0.11
CA SER A 153 7.09 14.39 0.55
C SER A 153 6.53 15.43 -0.44
N ASN A 154 7.12 15.51 -1.64
CA ASN A 154 6.73 16.42 -2.70
C ASN A 154 5.73 15.83 -3.70
N TRP A 155 5.08 14.69 -3.39
CA TRP A 155 4.13 14.04 -4.30
C TRP A 155 3.07 14.99 -4.85
N ASP A 156 2.40 15.78 -3.99
CA ASP A 156 1.37 16.72 -4.42
C ASP A 156 1.93 17.86 -5.26
N LEU A 157 3.14 18.33 -4.94
CA LEU A 157 3.84 19.35 -5.75
C LEU A 157 4.23 18.78 -7.11
N LEU A 158 4.63 17.51 -7.17
CA LEU A 158 4.95 16.80 -8.40
C LEU A 158 3.70 16.68 -9.29
N ILE A 159 2.56 16.24 -8.74
CA ILE A 159 1.29 16.19 -9.49
C ILE A 159 0.93 17.58 -10.03
N LYS A 160 0.99 18.62 -9.18
CA LYS A 160 0.69 20.01 -9.57
C LYS A 160 1.63 20.55 -10.65
N SER A 161 2.90 20.15 -10.63
CA SER A 161 3.91 20.57 -11.61
C SER A 161 3.73 19.87 -12.97
N TYR A 162 3.04 18.73 -12.98
CA TYR A 162 2.81 17.92 -14.18
C TYR A 162 1.32 17.55 -14.33
N PRO A 163 0.40 18.53 -14.43
CA PRO A 163 -1.05 18.31 -14.38
C PRO A 163 -1.59 17.50 -15.57
N ASN A 164 -0.84 17.48 -16.68
CA ASN A 164 -1.19 16.72 -17.87
C ASN A 164 -0.54 15.33 -17.92
N ASN A 165 0.34 14.97 -16.99
CA ASN A 165 0.97 13.64 -16.97
C ASN A 165 -0.08 12.60 -16.54
N PRO A 166 -0.56 11.73 -17.44
CA PRO A 166 -1.70 10.87 -17.15
C PRO A 166 -1.35 9.71 -16.22
N ILE A 167 -0.06 9.49 -15.92
CA ILE A 167 0.42 8.46 -14.97
C ILE A 167 0.45 9.01 -13.55
N LEU A 168 1.04 10.20 -13.35
CA LEU A 168 0.99 10.91 -12.07
C LEU A 168 -0.45 11.25 -11.67
N ASN A 169 -1.29 11.58 -12.66
CA ASN A 169 -2.71 11.87 -12.45
C ASN A 169 -3.60 10.62 -12.52
N LEU A 170 -3.03 9.41 -12.54
CA LEU A 170 -3.84 8.23 -12.27
C LEU A 170 -4.49 8.44 -10.91
N LYS A 171 -5.83 8.36 -10.85
CA LYS A 171 -6.53 8.22 -9.58
C LYS A 171 -5.96 6.98 -8.90
N ILE A 172 -4.97 7.17 -8.02
CA ILE A 172 -4.59 6.21 -7.00
C ILE A 172 -5.92 5.89 -6.35
N ARG A 173 -6.35 4.64 -6.49
CA ARG A 173 -7.72 4.26 -6.19
C ARG A 173 -7.92 4.60 -4.72
N LYS A 174 -8.71 5.65 -4.42
CA LYS A 174 -9.33 5.88 -3.10
C LYS A 174 -10.35 4.79 -2.78
N LYS A 175 -10.10 3.54 -3.17
CA LYS A 175 -11.00 2.43 -2.94
C LYS A 175 -10.81 2.00 -1.50
N THR A 176 -11.84 2.30 -0.72
CA THR A 176 -12.27 1.55 0.47
C THR A 176 -11.28 1.56 1.63
N THR A 177 -11.53 2.43 2.62
CA THR A 177 -11.18 2.30 4.07
C THR A 177 -9.73 1.97 4.48
N ARG A 178 -8.83 1.73 3.53
CA ARG A 178 -7.38 1.70 3.68
C ARG A 178 -6.86 2.98 3.05
N GLU A 179 -5.99 3.67 3.77
CA GLU A 179 -5.44 4.97 3.38
C GLU A 179 -4.97 4.92 1.92
N ALA A 180 -5.59 5.76 1.09
CA ALA A 180 -5.32 5.92 -0.33
C ALA A 180 -3.99 6.65 -0.60
N ASP A 181 -3.01 6.44 0.29
CA ASP A 181 -1.78 7.20 0.45
C ASP A 181 -0.59 6.29 0.77
N SER A 182 -0.74 4.96 0.63
CA SER A 182 0.36 4.04 0.92
C SER A 182 1.56 4.34 0.02
N THR A 183 2.73 4.53 0.64
CA THR A 183 3.98 4.84 -0.06
C THR A 183 4.28 3.83 -1.17
N GLY A 184 3.94 2.55 -0.98
CA GLY A 184 4.10 1.51 -2.00
C GLY A 184 3.27 1.74 -3.29
N GLU A 185 2.05 2.28 -3.20
CA GLU A 185 1.29 2.64 -4.41
C GLU A 185 1.95 3.80 -5.17
N LYS A 186 2.53 4.78 -4.45
CA LYS A 186 3.31 5.87 -5.04
C LYS A 186 4.57 5.31 -5.70
N MET A 187 5.25 4.34 -5.08
CA MET A 187 6.41 3.65 -5.67
C MET A 187 6.07 2.93 -6.98
N CYS A 188 4.93 2.25 -7.06
CA CYS A 188 4.46 1.61 -8.30
C CYS A 188 4.25 2.63 -9.44
N VAL A 189 3.66 3.79 -9.13
CA VAL A 189 3.45 4.88 -10.10
C VAL A 189 4.78 5.47 -10.54
N LEU A 190 5.69 5.73 -9.61
CA LEU A 190 7.03 6.25 -9.91
C LEU A 190 7.85 5.29 -10.75
N GLY A 191 7.85 3.99 -10.42
CA GLY A 191 8.50 2.95 -11.23
C GLY A 191 8.01 2.96 -12.68
N SER A 192 6.70 3.12 -12.89
CA SER A 192 6.09 3.24 -14.22
C SER A 192 6.65 4.43 -15.01
N ILE A 193 6.87 5.57 -14.35
CA ILE A 193 7.40 6.78 -14.98
C ILE A 193 8.87 6.59 -15.36
N PHE A 194 9.69 6.01 -14.49
CA PHE A 194 11.09 5.74 -14.82
C PHE A 194 11.23 4.79 -16.00
N LEU A 195 10.39 3.76 -16.08
CA LEU A 195 10.38 2.84 -17.22
C LEU A 195 10.10 3.59 -18.53
N LEU A 196 9.18 4.55 -18.50
CA LEU A 196 8.74 5.29 -19.69
C LEU A 196 9.68 6.41 -20.13
N ASP A 197 10.21 7.19 -19.19
CA ASP A 197 11.26 8.19 -19.44
C ASP A 197 12.43 7.55 -20.18
N LYS A 198 12.81 6.33 -19.78
CA LYS A 198 13.88 5.56 -20.40
C LYS A 198 13.55 5.04 -21.80
N TRP A 199 12.28 5.01 -22.19
CA TRP A 199 11.82 4.56 -23.51
C TRP A 199 11.52 5.70 -24.47
N ASN A 200 11.92 6.95 -24.13
CA ASN A 200 11.69 8.13 -24.95
C ASN A 200 10.22 8.25 -25.43
N ASP A 201 9.27 7.89 -24.56
CA ASP A 201 7.85 7.99 -24.89
C ASP A 201 7.38 9.45 -24.76
N ASP A 202 7.37 10.16 -25.88
CA ASP A 202 6.90 11.55 -25.93
C ASP A 202 5.37 11.68 -25.74
N THR A 203 4.62 10.58 -25.82
CA THR A 203 3.16 10.56 -25.63
C THR A 203 2.74 10.75 -24.16
N LEU A 204 3.69 10.68 -23.22
CA LEU A 204 3.48 10.78 -21.79
C LEU A 204 4.46 11.84 -21.23
N TYR A 205 3.98 13.08 -21.09
CA TYR A 205 4.73 14.27 -20.69
C TYR A 205 5.93 14.03 -19.75
N LYS A 206 7.11 14.47 -20.19
CA LYS A 206 8.40 14.31 -19.50
C LYS A 206 8.43 15.04 -18.17
N ILE A 207 8.96 14.37 -17.14
CA ILE A 207 9.37 15.01 -15.88
C ILE A 207 10.75 15.64 -16.09
N LYS A 208 10.98 16.83 -15.54
CA LYS A 208 12.29 17.49 -15.60
C LYS A 208 13.33 16.62 -14.91
N GLU A 209 14.53 16.55 -15.49
CA GLU A 209 15.63 15.72 -14.98
C GLU A 209 15.96 15.99 -13.49
N LYS A 210 15.86 17.26 -13.06
CA LYS A 210 16.07 17.63 -11.65
C LYS A 210 15.08 16.94 -10.70
N ASP A 211 13.82 16.81 -11.10
CA ASP A 211 12.78 16.21 -10.27
C ASP A 211 12.92 14.68 -10.28
N ILE A 212 13.34 14.10 -11.42
CA ILE A 212 13.74 12.70 -11.53
C ILE A 212 14.87 12.38 -10.53
N LYS A 213 15.91 13.22 -10.44
CA LYS A 213 17.02 13.03 -9.48
C LYS A 213 16.54 13.04 -8.04
N ILE A 214 15.65 13.97 -7.67
CA ILE A 214 15.05 14.02 -6.33
C ILE A 214 14.28 12.73 -6.05
N LEU A 215 13.40 12.31 -6.97
CA LEU A 215 12.60 11.10 -6.81
C LEU A 215 13.45 9.84 -6.68
N MET A 216 14.52 9.71 -7.47
CA MET A 216 15.44 8.59 -7.36
C MET A 216 16.13 8.55 -5.98
N ASN A 217 16.44 9.72 -5.41
CA ASN A 217 17.02 9.78 -4.08
C ASN A 217 16.00 9.34 -3.01
N ASP A 218 14.77 9.84 -3.05
CA ASP A 218 13.71 9.47 -2.11
C ASP A 218 13.41 7.96 -2.14
N ILE A 219 13.33 7.38 -3.34
CA ILE A 219 13.12 5.93 -3.53
C ILE A 219 14.30 5.14 -2.96
N LYS A 220 15.53 5.63 -3.20
CA LYS A 220 16.73 4.98 -2.69
C LYS A 220 16.72 4.94 -1.17
N ILE A 221 16.38 6.06 -0.51
CA ILE A 221 16.30 6.14 0.95
C ILE A 221 15.20 5.21 1.47
N TYR A 222 13.99 5.28 0.90
CA TYR A 222 12.87 4.42 1.28
C TYR A 222 13.21 2.94 1.27
N ASN A 223 13.70 2.43 0.13
CA ASN A 223 13.97 1.00 -0.03
C ASN A 223 15.20 0.57 0.79
N SER A 224 16.18 1.46 0.96
CA SER A 224 17.30 1.26 1.91
C SER A 224 16.82 1.15 3.35
N ASP A 225 15.91 2.02 3.77
CA ASP A 225 15.39 2.05 5.12
C ASP A 225 14.57 0.81 5.42
N ASP A 226 13.79 0.30 4.47
CA ASP A 226 13.03 -0.95 4.65
C ASP A 226 13.94 -2.15 4.88
N VAL A 227 15.06 -2.25 4.15
CA VAL A 227 16.08 -3.28 4.41
C VAL A 227 16.76 -3.09 5.78
N CYS A 228 17.02 -1.85 6.22
CA CYS A 228 17.53 -1.59 7.57
C CYS A 228 16.52 -1.95 8.66
N LYS A 229 15.24 -1.60 8.49
CA LYS A 229 14.16 -1.96 9.40
C LYS A 229 14.03 -3.48 9.49
N LEU A 230 14.14 -4.18 8.36
CA LEU A 230 14.07 -5.64 8.28
C LEU A 230 15.19 -6.29 9.09
N ALA A 231 16.42 -5.81 8.88
CA ALA A 231 17.57 -6.28 9.64
C ALA A 231 17.42 -6.00 11.15
N LEU A 232 16.84 -4.85 11.51
CA LEU A 232 16.58 -4.48 12.90
C LEU A 232 15.52 -5.37 13.56
N ILE A 233 14.43 -5.67 12.84
CA ILE A 233 13.36 -6.58 13.26
C ILE A 233 13.92 -7.99 13.46
N HIS A 234 14.72 -8.50 12.53
CA HIS A 234 15.33 -9.81 12.67
C HIS A 234 16.25 -9.88 13.90
N LYS A 235 17.09 -8.84 14.10
CA LYS A 235 17.98 -8.76 15.26
C LYS A 235 17.24 -8.75 16.61
N TYR A 236 16.06 -8.13 16.67
CA TYR A 236 15.25 -8.02 17.89
C TYR A 236 13.93 -8.79 17.76
N TRP A 237 13.98 -9.99 17.17
CA TRP A 237 12.79 -10.75 16.78
C TRP A 237 11.81 -11.00 17.91
N GLU A 238 12.28 -11.28 19.12
CA GLU A 238 11.41 -11.48 20.30
C GLU A 238 10.57 -10.22 20.61
N VAL A 239 11.20 -9.04 20.58
CA VAL A 239 10.53 -7.76 20.80
C VAL A 239 9.60 -7.43 19.65
N SER A 240 10.01 -7.70 18.41
CA SER A 240 9.14 -7.54 17.24
C SER A 240 7.91 -8.45 17.30
N ASN A 241 8.05 -9.69 17.79
CA ASN A 241 6.93 -10.60 18.02
C ASN A 241 5.98 -10.11 19.11
N GLU A 242 6.50 -9.54 20.20
CA GLU A 242 5.68 -8.89 21.23
C GLU A 242 4.84 -7.75 20.59
N ILE A 243 5.47 -6.89 19.81
CA ILE A 243 4.81 -5.79 19.09
C ILE A 243 3.74 -6.32 18.13
N ILE A 244 4.06 -7.34 17.33
CA ILE A 244 3.13 -7.98 16.39
C ILE A 244 1.88 -8.47 17.12
N ASN A 245 2.05 -9.16 18.25
CA ASN A 245 0.93 -9.71 19.02
C ASN A 245 0.06 -8.60 19.65
N LEU A 246 0.69 -7.54 20.16
CA LEU A 246 -0.02 -6.37 20.68
C LEU A 246 -0.82 -5.66 19.58
N ILE A 247 -0.21 -5.43 18.41
CA ILE A 247 -0.91 -4.81 17.28
C ILE A 247 -2.08 -5.69 16.84
N LYS A 248 -1.91 -7.01 16.70
CA LYS A 248 -3.00 -7.92 16.33
C LYS A 248 -4.18 -7.83 17.31
N LYS A 249 -3.92 -7.77 18.61
CA LYS A 249 -4.96 -7.59 19.63
C LYS A 249 -5.72 -6.27 19.44
N ILE A 250 -4.98 -5.17 19.28
CA ILE A 250 -5.55 -3.83 19.06
C ILE A 250 -6.34 -3.77 17.75
N GLU A 251 -5.87 -4.43 16.69
CA GLU A 251 -6.58 -4.50 15.40
C GLU A 251 -7.85 -5.34 15.48
N ASN A 252 -7.87 -6.42 16.25
CA ASN A 252 -9.08 -7.21 16.49
C ASN A 252 -10.17 -6.37 17.20
N GLU A 253 -9.79 -5.62 18.23
CA GLU A 253 -10.68 -4.68 18.92
C GLU A 253 -11.16 -3.56 17.97
N ARG A 254 -10.27 -3.03 17.12
CA ARG A 254 -10.63 -2.00 16.12
C ARG A 254 -11.58 -2.54 15.04
N ASN A 255 -11.45 -3.80 14.64
CA ASN A 255 -12.22 -4.37 13.52
C ASN A 255 -13.72 -4.46 13.81
N SER A 256 -14.12 -4.66 15.07
CA SER A 256 -15.55 -4.63 15.46
C SER A 256 -16.15 -3.23 15.26
N ILE A 257 -15.41 -2.19 15.63
CA ILE A 257 -15.80 -0.78 15.46
C ILE A 257 -15.88 -0.41 13.98
N ILE A 258 -14.91 -0.85 13.16
CA ILE A 258 -14.93 -0.68 11.71
C ILE A 258 -16.16 -1.36 11.10
N SER A 259 -16.50 -2.56 11.58
CA SER A 259 -17.69 -3.29 11.12
C SER A 259 -18.97 -2.53 11.44
N ALA A 260 -19.14 -2.08 12.69
CA ALA A 260 -20.28 -1.27 13.12
C ALA A 260 -20.41 0.02 12.30
N LYS A 261 -19.29 0.73 12.09
CA LYS A 261 -19.26 1.94 11.26
C LYS A 261 -19.69 1.65 9.82
N SER A 262 -19.22 0.54 9.25
CA SER A 262 -19.56 0.14 7.87
C SER A 262 -21.04 -0.19 7.73
N GLN A 263 -21.63 -0.84 8.73
CA GLN A 263 -23.07 -1.11 8.79
C GLN A 263 -23.88 0.19 8.84
N ASN A 264 -23.48 1.14 9.69
CA ASN A 264 -24.14 2.45 9.78
C ASN A 264 -24.03 3.24 8.47
N ILE A 265 -22.87 3.22 7.80
CA ILE A 265 -22.71 3.84 6.47
C ILE A 265 -23.61 3.16 5.43
N TRP A 266 -23.70 1.83 5.44
CA TRP A 266 -24.56 1.10 4.51
C TRP A 266 -26.02 1.44 4.73
N LEU A 267 -26.44 1.53 5.98
CA LEU A 267 -27.79 1.94 6.36
C LEU A 267 -28.08 3.37 5.92
N LEU A 268 -27.19 4.33 6.24
CA LEU A 268 -27.30 5.72 5.83
C LEU A 268 -27.49 5.85 4.31
N ARG A 269 -26.59 5.23 3.54
CA ARG A 269 -26.67 5.23 2.06
C ARG A 269 -27.94 4.56 1.53
N GLY A 270 -28.41 3.52 2.22
CA GLY A 270 -29.66 2.85 1.89
C GLY A 270 -30.86 3.78 2.03
N ILE A 271 -30.93 4.53 3.14
CA ILE A 271 -31.97 5.53 3.38
C ILE A 271 -31.85 6.69 2.38
N GLU A 272 -30.66 7.23 2.17
CA GLU A 272 -30.41 8.32 1.21
C GLU A 272 -30.81 7.96 -0.22
N LYS A 273 -30.38 6.78 -0.70
CA LYS A 273 -30.76 6.29 -2.03
C LYS A 273 -32.27 6.16 -2.16
N TYR A 274 -32.91 5.61 -1.13
CA TYR A 274 -34.35 5.39 -1.16
C TYR A 274 -35.13 6.70 -1.16
N LEU A 275 -34.71 7.70 -0.39
CA LEU A 275 -35.26 9.06 -0.43
C LEU A 275 -35.07 9.71 -1.80
N HIS A 276 -33.90 9.55 -2.39
CA HIS A 276 -33.60 10.03 -3.74
C HIS A 276 -34.51 9.38 -4.79
N ASP A 277 -34.67 8.06 -4.76
CA ASP A 277 -35.51 7.31 -5.71
C ASP A 277 -36.99 7.74 -5.61
N LEU A 278 -37.45 8.11 -4.41
CA LEU A 278 -38.80 8.65 -4.18
C LEU A 278 -38.94 10.15 -4.46
N LYS A 279 -37.85 10.83 -4.84
CA LYS A 279 -37.77 12.29 -5.00
C LYS A 279 -38.27 13.03 -3.76
N LEU A 280 -37.91 12.54 -2.57
CA LEU A 280 -38.33 13.10 -1.30
C LEU A 280 -37.24 13.99 -0.72
N THR A 281 -37.50 15.29 -0.66
CA THR A 281 -36.69 16.24 0.12
C THR A 281 -37.07 16.19 1.61
N PRO A 282 -36.20 16.70 2.52
CA PRO A 282 -36.55 16.87 3.94
C PRO A 282 -37.86 17.64 4.15
N THR A 283 -38.10 18.66 3.33
CA THR A 283 -39.28 19.52 3.38
C THR A 283 -40.54 18.79 2.93
N GLU A 284 -40.47 17.97 1.87
CA GLU A 284 -41.60 17.18 1.37
C GLU A 284 -41.97 16.04 2.32
N CYS A 285 -40.99 15.34 2.89
CA CYS A 285 -41.24 14.35 3.93
C CYS A 285 -41.90 14.97 5.17
N SER A 286 -41.43 16.15 5.61
CA SER A 286 -42.04 16.84 6.75
C SER A 286 -43.50 17.17 6.46
N LYS A 287 -43.81 17.70 5.26
CA LYS A 287 -45.19 17.97 4.80
C LYS A 287 -46.04 16.70 4.75
N LEU A 288 -45.50 15.58 4.28
CA LEU A 288 -46.20 14.30 4.19
C LEU A 288 -46.50 13.70 5.58
N ILE A 289 -45.60 13.89 6.56
CA ILE A 289 -45.86 13.51 7.96
C ILE A 289 -46.96 14.38 8.57
N THR A 290 -46.99 15.69 8.27
CA THR A 290 -48.10 16.55 8.75
C THR A 290 -49.43 16.23 8.06
N LEU A 291 -49.40 15.85 6.78
CA LEU A 291 -50.56 15.36 6.01
C LEU A 291 -51.04 13.98 6.48
N GLU A 292 -50.31 13.27 7.33
CA GLU A 292 -50.80 12.05 7.97
C GLU A 292 -51.81 12.37 9.09
N ASN A 293 -51.71 13.57 9.68
CA ASN A 293 -52.58 14.02 10.78
C ASN A 293 -53.84 14.77 10.31
N ASN A 294 -53.94 15.09 9.02
CA ASN A 294 -55.10 15.76 8.42
C ASN A 294 -55.46 15.07 7.10
N GLU A 295 -56.76 14.88 6.84
CA GLU A 295 -57.30 14.00 5.80
C GLU A 295 -56.63 14.05 4.42
N ILE A 296 -56.57 12.87 3.79
CA ILE A 296 -55.72 12.50 2.66
C ILE A 296 -56.24 13.06 1.33
N GLU A 297 -55.42 13.87 0.64
CA GLU A 297 -55.63 14.24 -0.77
C GLU A 297 -54.56 13.61 -1.70
N SER A 298 -55.04 12.83 -2.68
CA SER A 298 -54.36 12.13 -3.80
C SER A 298 -53.69 10.76 -3.55
N SER A 299 -53.82 9.85 -4.53
CA SER A 299 -53.31 8.47 -4.52
C SER A 299 -51.78 8.36 -4.54
N GLU A 300 -51.09 9.34 -5.13
CA GLU A 300 -49.62 9.38 -5.25
C GLU A 300 -48.94 9.66 -3.89
N ASN A 301 -49.57 10.45 -3.02
CA ASN A 301 -49.08 10.74 -1.67
C ASN A 301 -49.29 9.57 -0.70
N ILE A 302 -50.34 8.77 -0.90
CA ILE A 302 -50.64 7.61 -0.04
C ILE A 302 -49.51 6.57 -0.09
N GLU A 303 -48.94 6.33 -1.26
CA GLU A 303 -47.87 5.34 -1.42
C GLU A 303 -46.58 5.79 -0.75
N LYS A 304 -46.23 7.08 -0.88
CA LYS A 304 -45.09 7.71 -0.18
C LYS A 304 -45.28 7.70 1.34
N ILE A 305 -46.48 8.00 1.85
CA ILE A 305 -46.79 7.98 3.29
C ILE A 305 -46.71 6.55 3.86
N LYS A 306 -47.30 5.55 3.18
CA LYS A 306 -47.21 4.14 3.60
C LYS A 306 -45.76 3.66 3.71
N VAL A 307 -44.93 4.11 2.78
CA VAL A 307 -43.51 3.79 2.71
C VAL A 307 -42.73 4.47 3.84
N ILE A 308 -42.94 5.77 4.07
CA ILE A 308 -42.36 6.49 5.21
C ILE A 308 -42.73 5.77 6.50
N ASN A 309 -44.00 5.41 6.70
CA ASN A 309 -44.47 4.67 7.87
C ASN A 309 -43.83 3.31 8.08
N LYS A 310 -43.54 2.58 7.00
CA LYS A 310 -42.82 1.30 7.08
C LYS A 310 -41.39 1.53 7.58
N LEU A 311 -40.74 2.62 7.18
CA LEU A 311 -39.42 3.00 7.66
C LEU A 311 -39.48 3.49 9.12
N THR A 312 -40.39 4.41 9.46
CA THR A 312 -40.56 4.92 10.83
C THR A 312 -40.87 3.79 11.81
N LYS A 313 -41.72 2.82 11.44
CA LYS A 313 -41.98 1.62 12.25
C LYS A 313 -40.76 0.72 12.39
N LYS A 314 -39.98 0.52 11.32
CA LYS A 314 -38.77 -0.32 11.35
C LYS A 314 -37.67 0.26 12.24
N PHE A 315 -37.63 1.59 12.38
CA PHE A 315 -36.60 2.31 13.14
C PHE A 315 -37.12 2.99 14.42
N GLY A 316 -38.36 2.72 14.85
CA GLY A 316 -38.85 3.03 16.20
C GLY A 316 -39.55 4.38 16.41
N ASN A 317 -40.45 4.82 15.51
CA ASN A 317 -41.22 6.09 15.62
C ASN A 317 -40.36 7.38 15.66
N ILE A 318 -39.06 7.28 15.37
CA ILE A 318 -38.15 8.42 15.21
C ILE A 318 -38.33 8.98 13.79
N LYS A 319 -38.34 10.31 13.61
CA LYS A 319 -38.48 10.92 12.27
C LYS A 319 -37.29 10.49 11.40
N LEU A 320 -37.54 10.18 10.13
CA LEU A 320 -36.51 9.64 9.22
C LEU A 320 -35.23 10.50 9.14
N PHE A 321 -35.35 11.83 9.26
CA PHE A 321 -34.21 12.75 9.29
C PHE A 321 -33.45 12.73 10.62
N GLU A 322 -34.14 12.54 11.75
CA GLU A 322 -33.48 12.30 13.04
C GLU A 322 -32.68 11.00 13.00
N ILE A 323 -33.14 9.97 12.27
CA ILE A 323 -32.38 8.73 12.03
C ILE A 323 -31.12 9.01 11.20
N LEU A 324 -31.20 9.82 10.14
CA LEU A 324 -30.04 10.21 9.33
C LEU A 324 -29.00 10.97 10.18
N ASP A 325 -29.46 11.93 10.99
CA ASP A 325 -28.60 12.71 11.88
C ASP A 325 -27.95 11.83 12.95
N LEU A 326 -28.72 10.95 13.60
CA LEU A 326 -28.21 9.99 14.59
C LEU A 326 -27.16 9.05 13.98
N LEU A 327 -27.39 8.56 12.76
CA LEU A 327 -26.41 7.72 12.04
C LEU A 327 -25.13 8.49 11.74
N ASN A 328 -25.23 9.74 11.29
CA ASN A 328 -24.06 10.59 11.06
C ASN A 328 -23.27 10.85 12.35
N THR A 329 -23.95 11.17 13.46
CA THR A 329 -23.32 11.33 14.77
C THR A 329 -22.59 10.06 15.21
N GLU A 330 -23.22 8.89 15.08
CA GLU A 330 -22.61 7.62 15.47
C GLU A 330 -21.44 7.25 14.56
N ILE A 331 -21.54 7.47 13.23
CA ILE A 331 -20.43 7.27 12.28
C ILE A 331 -19.22 8.12 12.67
N ASN A 332 -19.44 9.38 13.07
CA ASN A 332 -18.37 10.28 13.50
C ASN A 332 -17.75 9.85 14.83
N LYS A 333 -18.58 9.41 15.79
CA LYS A 333 -18.09 8.85 17.05
C LYS A 333 -17.22 7.61 16.82
N LEU A 334 -17.69 6.66 15.99
CA LEU A 334 -16.93 5.46 15.63
C LEU A 334 -15.64 5.80 14.87
N GLN A 335 -15.65 6.83 14.02
CA GLN A 335 -14.43 7.33 13.37
C GLN A 335 -13.40 7.84 14.39
N ASN A 336 -13.84 8.64 15.37
CA ASN A 336 -12.96 9.12 16.45
C ASN A 336 -12.40 7.97 17.28
N GLU A 337 -13.18 6.91 17.51
CA GLU A 337 -12.69 5.70 18.18
C GLU A 337 -11.63 4.98 17.35
N ILE A 338 -11.85 4.78 16.04
CA ILE A 338 -10.86 4.19 15.12
C ILE A 338 -9.54 4.98 15.16
N GLU A 339 -9.60 6.31 15.21
CA GLU A 339 -8.41 7.17 15.31
C GLU A 339 -7.64 6.98 16.62
N LYS A 340 -8.33 6.75 17.74
CA LYS A 340 -7.69 6.38 19.00
C LYS A 340 -6.96 5.05 18.89
N TYR A 341 -7.55 4.04 18.23
CA TYR A 341 -6.89 2.75 17.98
C TYR A 341 -5.67 2.90 17.05
N ASN A 342 -5.77 3.70 15.99
CA ASN A 342 -4.62 3.98 15.11
C ASN A 342 -3.48 4.65 15.89
N SER A 343 -3.80 5.63 16.75
CA SER A 343 -2.82 6.29 17.61
C SER A 343 -2.17 5.30 18.59
N LYS A 344 -2.94 4.37 19.17
CA LYS A 344 -2.39 3.30 20.01
C LYS A 344 -1.39 2.43 19.24
N ILE A 345 -1.74 1.99 18.02
CA ILE A 345 -0.86 1.17 17.16
C ILE A 345 0.48 1.87 16.91
N LEU A 346 0.47 3.18 16.63
CA LEU A 346 1.68 3.96 16.36
C LEU A 346 2.63 4.04 17.57
N LEU A 347 2.12 3.90 18.79
CA LEU A 347 2.91 3.98 20.03
C LEU A 347 3.45 2.63 20.49
N VAL A 348 2.92 1.51 19.99
CA VAL A 348 3.28 0.16 20.48
C VAL A 348 4.78 -0.09 20.36
N ALA A 349 5.38 0.18 19.20
CA ALA A 349 6.79 -0.07 19.00
C ALA A 349 7.66 0.73 19.98
N SER A 350 7.48 2.05 20.06
CA SER A 350 8.23 2.92 20.96
C SER A 350 8.11 2.50 22.43
N GLN A 351 6.90 2.13 22.88
CA GLN A 351 6.67 1.68 24.26
C GLN A 351 7.32 0.32 24.54
N THR A 352 7.25 -0.61 23.59
CA THR A 352 7.78 -1.97 23.76
C THR A 352 9.30 -1.99 23.75
N TYR A 353 9.94 -1.19 22.88
CA TYR A 353 11.39 -1.01 22.89
C TYR A 353 11.87 -0.38 24.21
N LYS A 354 11.16 0.66 24.69
CA LYS A 354 11.47 1.30 25.99
C LYS A 354 11.33 0.31 27.15
N LYS A 355 10.27 -0.49 27.18
CA LYS A 355 10.03 -1.54 28.20
C LYS A 355 11.18 -2.54 28.24
N ASN A 356 11.66 -2.95 27.06
CA ASN A 356 12.77 -3.91 26.92
C ASN A 356 14.16 -3.26 27.03
N LYS A 357 14.25 -1.96 27.35
CA LYS A 357 15.50 -1.18 27.45
C LYS A 357 16.36 -1.24 26.18
N ILE A 358 15.73 -1.37 25.00
CA ILE A 358 16.42 -1.38 23.71
C ILE A 358 16.39 0.03 23.12
N THR A 359 17.58 0.57 22.85
CA THR A 359 17.76 1.81 22.10
C THR A 359 18.52 1.49 20.83
N PRO A 360 17.82 1.27 19.69
CA PRO A 360 18.49 1.03 18.42
C PRO A 360 19.39 2.23 18.09
N LYS A 361 20.66 1.96 17.81
CA LYS A 361 21.57 2.93 17.20
C LYS A 361 21.76 2.49 15.75
N LEU A 362 21.31 3.34 14.82
CA LEU A 362 21.49 3.15 13.39
C LEU A 362 22.89 3.61 12.96
#